data_AF-A0AA38M061-F1
#
_entry.id   AF-A0AA38M061-F1
#
_cell.length_a   1.000
_cell.length_b   1.000
_cell.length_c   1.000
_cell.angle_alpha   90.00
_cell.angle_beta   90.00
_cell.angle_gamma   90.00
#
_symmetry.space_group_name_H-M   'P 1'
#
loop_
_entity.id
_entity.type
_entity.pdbx_description
1 polymer ?
#
loop_
_entity_poly.entity_id
_entity_poly.type
_entity_poly.pdbx_seq_one_letter_code
_entity_poly.pdbx_strand_id
1 'polypeptide(L)'
;MRRREMRKKRREELNDRRSQASKQRMRLIVQQTQTVEDSKESDSESEHEQEELLKIEELLFKYDPDYKSVDEPLTIEEYHQLRLGTEAFRAPELLFQPAIFGSDRAGLIESIEWLLKSYPSEQQEKLCQNVHVCGGLAGLSGLAERIRRELIMIRPVGAVINVTTASNPLYSAWQGAREWTVREEDEFHSLLLSKEDFMERGLDNLKEHRFSNIYRIRNKS
;
A
#
# COMPACT_ATOMS: atom_id res chain seq x y z
N MET A 1 25.23 7.33 40.95
CA MET A 1 26.52 7.55 40.23
C MET A 1 27.43 6.32 40.29
N ARG A 2 27.98 5.92 41.46
CA ARG A 2 28.95 4.80 41.60
C ARG A 2 28.56 3.43 40.98
N ARG A 3 27.28 3.03 41.01
CA ARG A 3 26.83 1.76 40.41
C ARG A 3 26.86 1.76 38.87
N ARG A 4 26.72 2.91 38.22
CA ARG A 4 26.83 3.05 36.75
C ARG A 4 28.28 3.02 36.30
N GLU A 5 29.18 3.64 37.06
CA GLU A 5 30.63 3.62 36.80
C GLU A 5 31.22 2.22 36.95
N MET A 6 30.82 1.47 38.00
CA MET A 6 31.24 0.07 38.17
C MET A 6 30.78 -0.82 37.01
N ARG A 7 29.56 -0.61 36.48
CA ARG A 7 29.06 -1.34 35.31
C ARG A 7 29.81 -0.97 34.03
N LYS A 8 30.17 0.31 33.85
CA LYS A 8 30.94 0.79 32.71
C LYS A 8 32.37 0.22 32.73
N LYS A 9 33.03 0.28 33.89
CA LYS A 9 34.39 -0.27 34.09
C LYS A 9 34.44 -1.78 33.89
N ARG A 10 33.42 -2.51 34.38
CA ARG A 10 33.30 -3.97 34.16
C ARG A 10 33.05 -4.33 32.70
N ARG A 11 32.37 -3.45 31.94
CA ARG A 11 32.13 -3.62 30.49
C ARG A 11 33.38 -3.29 29.68
N GLU A 12 34.16 -2.31 30.09
CA GLU A 12 35.47 -1.98 29.51
C GLU A 12 36.48 -3.10 29.77
N GLU A 13 36.59 -3.63 31.00
CA GLU A 13 37.45 -4.80 31.30
C GLU A 13 37.05 -6.06 30.52
N LEU A 14 35.75 -6.29 30.31
CA LEU A 14 35.25 -7.37 29.47
C LEU A 14 35.62 -7.18 27.99
N ASN A 15 35.55 -5.94 27.50
CA ASN A 15 35.95 -5.61 26.14
C ASN A 15 37.47 -5.71 25.94
N ASP A 16 38.27 -5.30 26.92
CA ASP A 16 39.72 -5.43 26.87
C ASP A 16 40.17 -6.89 26.95
N ARG A 17 39.52 -7.71 27.79
CA ARG A 17 39.75 -9.17 27.81
C ARG A 17 39.36 -9.84 26.50
N ARG A 18 38.25 -9.43 25.87
CA ARG A 18 37.87 -9.91 24.53
C ARG A 18 38.88 -9.47 23.46
N SER A 19 39.40 -8.24 23.54
CA SER A 19 40.43 -7.73 22.63
C SER A 19 41.77 -8.46 22.80
N GLN A 20 42.20 -8.73 24.04
CA GLN A 20 43.42 -9.49 24.33
C GLN A 20 43.29 -10.96 23.91
N ALA A 21 42.15 -11.60 24.18
CA ALA A 21 41.87 -12.96 23.71
C ALA A 21 41.84 -13.02 22.17
N SER A 22 41.27 -12.01 21.51
CA SER A 22 41.27 -11.92 20.05
C SER A 22 42.69 -11.72 19.49
N LYS A 23 43.53 -10.91 20.14
CA LYS A 23 44.94 -10.71 19.74
C LYS A 23 45.79 -11.96 19.96
N GLN A 24 45.56 -12.71 21.04
CA GLN A 24 46.22 -13.99 21.29
C GLN A 24 45.76 -15.07 20.30
N ARG A 25 44.46 -15.13 19.98
CA ARG A 25 43.92 -16.00 18.92
C ARG A 25 44.51 -15.66 17.55
N MET A 26 44.64 -14.38 17.23
CA MET A 26 45.24 -13.93 15.97
C MET A 26 46.73 -14.30 15.87
N ARG A 27 47.50 -14.20 16.97
CA ARG A 27 48.87 -14.74 17.02
C ARG A 27 48.93 -16.25 16.83
N LEU A 28 48.02 -16.99 17.46
CA LEU A 28 47.92 -18.45 17.30
C LEU A 28 47.53 -18.84 15.87
N ILE A 29 46.59 -18.12 15.25
CA ILE A 29 46.19 -18.32 13.85
C ILE A 29 47.37 -18.04 12.93
N VAL A 30 48.12 -16.94 13.13
CA VAL A 30 49.32 -16.64 12.33
C VAL A 30 50.42 -17.71 12.50
N GLN A 31 50.57 -18.26 13.71
CA GLN A 31 51.46 -19.40 13.98
C GLN A 31 50.96 -20.70 13.33
N GLN A 32 49.64 -20.93 13.28
CA GLN A 32 49.02 -22.09 12.65
C GLN A 32 49.01 -21.98 11.12
N THR A 33 48.95 -20.78 10.55
CA THR A 33 49.12 -20.57 9.10
C THR A 33 50.59 -20.74 8.66
N GLN A 34 51.55 -20.65 9.60
CA GLN A 34 52.95 -21.04 9.34
C GLN A 34 53.16 -22.57 9.38
N THR A 35 52.15 -23.36 9.77
CA THR A 35 52.12 -24.82 9.65
C THR A 35 51.27 -25.29 8.46
N VAL A 36 51.35 -24.57 7.33
CA VAL A 36 51.45 -24.98 5.90
C VAL A 36 50.70 -26.20 5.29
N GLU A 37 49.97 -27.08 5.99
CA GLU A 37 49.33 -28.24 5.33
C GLU A 37 47.81 -28.14 5.10
N ASP A 38 47.04 -27.41 5.91
CA ASP A 38 45.57 -27.30 5.75
C ASP A 38 45.11 -26.20 4.76
N SER A 39 46.03 -25.35 4.25
CA SER A 39 45.65 -24.25 3.35
C SER A 39 45.53 -24.67 1.88
N LYS A 40 45.99 -25.87 1.49
CA LYS A 40 45.85 -26.37 0.11
C LYS A 40 44.51 -27.04 -0.16
N GLU A 41 43.91 -27.68 0.85
CA GLU A 41 42.60 -28.33 0.69
C GLU A 41 41.47 -27.31 0.53
N SER A 42 41.51 -26.20 1.28
CA SER A 42 40.48 -25.15 1.20
C SER A 42 40.48 -24.39 -0.14
N ASP A 43 41.64 -24.14 -0.75
CA ASP A 43 41.70 -23.53 -2.09
C ASP A 43 41.25 -24.55 -3.15
N SER A 44 41.67 -25.82 -3.04
CA SER A 44 41.26 -26.86 -3.99
C SER A 44 39.76 -27.20 -3.95
N GLU A 45 39.11 -27.19 -2.78
CA GLU A 45 37.65 -27.35 -2.69
C GLU A 45 36.91 -26.20 -3.39
N SER A 46 37.40 -24.96 -3.23
CA SER A 46 36.79 -23.79 -3.88
C SER A 46 36.95 -23.79 -5.41
N GLU A 47 38.10 -24.25 -5.90
CA GLU A 47 38.36 -24.42 -7.33
C GLU A 47 37.47 -25.55 -7.90
N HIS A 48 37.29 -26.63 -7.15
CA HIS A 48 36.43 -27.74 -7.55
C HIS A 48 34.96 -27.33 -7.66
N GLU A 49 34.45 -26.58 -6.68
CA GLU A 49 33.09 -26.02 -6.71
C GLU A 49 32.88 -25.09 -7.91
N GLN A 50 33.88 -24.27 -8.27
CA GLN A 50 33.82 -23.41 -9.46
C GLN A 50 33.79 -24.20 -10.77
N GLU A 51 34.54 -25.29 -10.88
CA GLU A 51 34.48 -26.18 -12.04
C GLU A 51 33.12 -26.87 -12.18
N GLU A 52 32.51 -27.26 -11.07
CA GLU A 52 31.16 -27.84 -11.07
C GLU A 52 30.11 -26.80 -11.49
N LEU A 53 30.20 -25.57 -10.98
CA LEU A 53 29.31 -24.47 -11.38
C LEU A 53 29.42 -24.16 -12.88
N LEU A 54 30.63 -24.16 -13.44
CA LEU A 54 30.86 -23.96 -14.88
C LEU A 54 30.22 -25.06 -15.73
N LYS A 55 30.30 -26.33 -15.30
CA LYS A 55 29.63 -27.45 -15.98
C LYS A 55 28.10 -27.33 -15.90
N ILE A 56 27.58 -26.90 -14.75
CA ILE A 56 26.15 -26.66 -14.57
C ILE A 56 25.68 -25.52 -15.47
N GLU A 57 26.45 -24.45 -15.59
CA GLU A 57 26.17 -23.32 -16.48
C GLU A 57 26.19 -23.72 -17.95
N GLU A 58 27.18 -24.53 -18.38
CA GLU A 58 27.23 -25.07 -19.74
C GLU A 58 26.02 -25.97 -20.06
N LEU A 59 25.60 -26.79 -19.08
CA LEU A 59 24.39 -27.62 -19.22
C LEU A 59 23.12 -26.75 -19.28
N LEU A 60 23.01 -25.72 -18.45
CA LEU A 60 21.90 -24.77 -18.48
C LEU A 60 21.81 -24.07 -19.83
N PHE A 61 22.93 -23.57 -20.36
CA PHE A 61 22.98 -22.94 -21.68
C PHE A 61 22.56 -23.89 -22.81
N LYS A 62 22.82 -25.20 -22.68
CA LYS A 62 22.44 -26.20 -23.68
C LYS A 62 20.95 -26.57 -23.64
N TYR A 63 20.34 -26.60 -22.45
CA TYR A 63 18.98 -27.12 -22.25
C TYR A 63 17.93 -26.02 -22.00
N ASP A 64 18.35 -24.80 -21.65
CA ASP A 64 17.48 -23.64 -21.45
C ASP A 64 18.01 -22.44 -22.26
N PRO A 65 17.45 -22.15 -23.45
CA PRO A 65 17.91 -21.05 -24.29
C PRO A 65 17.63 -19.66 -23.71
N ASP A 66 16.83 -19.56 -22.64
CA ASP A 66 16.54 -18.30 -21.94
C ASP A 66 17.41 -18.11 -20.68
N TYR A 67 18.30 -19.06 -20.38
CA TYR A 67 19.23 -18.95 -19.25
C TYR A 67 20.23 -17.80 -19.48
N LYS A 68 20.31 -16.88 -18.52
CA LYS A 68 21.29 -15.79 -18.47
C LYS A 68 22.18 -15.97 -17.27
N SER A 69 23.48 -15.82 -17.45
CA SER A 69 24.42 -15.90 -16.34
C SER A 69 24.19 -14.74 -15.37
N VAL A 70 24.46 -14.95 -14.08
CA VAL A 70 24.26 -13.91 -13.05
C VAL A 70 25.20 -12.71 -13.27
N ASP A 71 26.33 -12.95 -13.93
CA ASP A 71 27.36 -11.95 -14.23
C ASP A 71 27.22 -11.33 -15.63
N GLU A 72 26.23 -11.73 -16.43
CA GLU A 72 26.01 -11.13 -17.74
C GLU A 72 25.53 -9.67 -17.58
N PRO A 73 26.20 -8.71 -18.24
CA PRO A 73 25.76 -7.33 -18.20
C PRO A 73 24.38 -7.22 -18.84
N LEU A 74 23.42 -6.70 -18.07
CA LEU A 74 22.07 -6.41 -18.56
C LEU A 74 22.16 -5.57 -19.84
N THR A 75 21.37 -5.94 -20.84
CA THR A 75 21.22 -5.10 -22.03
C THR A 75 20.65 -3.73 -21.65
N ILE A 76 20.91 -2.70 -22.46
CA ILE A 76 20.37 -1.34 -22.21
C ILE A 76 18.84 -1.37 -22.08
N GLU A 77 18.17 -2.23 -22.86
CA GLU A 77 16.73 -2.41 -22.81
C GLU A 77 16.26 -3.00 -21.48
N GLU A 78 16.95 -4.00 -20.94
CA GLU A 78 16.65 -4.59 -19.63
C GLU A 78 16.98 -3.66 -18.47
N TYR A 79 18.05 -2.89 -18.60
CA TYR A 79 18.44 -1.88 -17.62
C TYR A 79 17.33 -0.82 -17.45
N HIS A 80 16.54 -0.56 -18.50
CA HIS A 80 15.42 0.37 -18.48
C HIS A 80 14.06 -0.28 -18.19
N GLN A 81 14.01 -1.55 -17.75
CA GLN A 81 12.78 -2.20 -17.33
C GLN A 81 12.48 -1.98 -15.84
N LEU A 82 11.27 -1.53 -15.53
CA LEU A 82 10.76 -1.48 -14.16
C LEU A 82 9.95 -2.75 -13.86
N ARG A 83 10.50 -3.62 -13.00
CA ARG A 83 9.77 -4.80 -12.51
C ARG A 83 8.86 -4.39 -11.36
N LEU A 84 7.56 -4.58 -11.53
CA LEU A 84 6.57 -4.42 -10.47
C LEU A 84 6.35 -5.77 -9.79
N GLY A 85 6.66 -5.85 -8.51
CA GLY A 85 6.38 -7.01 -7.67
C GLY A 85 5.24 -6.68 -6.71
N THR A 86 5.62 -6.42 -5.46
CA THR A 86 4.64 -6.23 -4.38
C THR A 86 3.93 -4.89 -4.39
N GLU A 87 4.49 -3.93 -5.13
CA GLU A 87 4.04 -2.55 -5.20
C GLU A 87 2.62 -2.47 -5.76
N ALA A 88 2.27 -3.35 -6.70
CA ALA A 88 0.96 -3.39 -7.35
C ALA A 88 -0.20 -3.65 -6.37
N PHE A 89 0.04 -4.39 -5.29
CA PHE A 89 -0.96 -4.64 -4.25
C PHE A 89 -0.76 -3.79 -2.99
N ARG A 90 0.47 -3.36 -2.69
CA ARG A 90 0.73 -2.45 -1.57
C ARG A 90 0.14 -1.06 -1.79
N ALA A 91 0.19 -0.55 -3.02
CA ALA A 91 -0.35 0.77 -3.34
C ALA A 91 -1.87 0.89 -3.06
N PRO A 92 -2.75 0.00 -3.57
CA PRO A 92 -4.18 0.08 -3.29
C PRO A 92 -4.54 -0.29 -1.84
N GLU A 93 -3.70 -1.04 -1.12
CA GLU A 93 -3.93 -1.37 0.30
C GLU A 93 -3.95 -0.12 1.19
N LEU A 94 -3.35 1.00 0.75
CA LEU A 94 -3.40 2.27 1.47
C LEU A 94 -4.83 2.79 1.69
N LEU A 95 -5.80 2.37 0.88
CA LEU A 95 -7.22 2.70 1.09
C LEU A 95 -7.78 2.04 2.36
N PHE A 96 -7.26 0.86 2.73
CA PHE A 96 -7.71 0.06 3.86
C PHE A 96 -6.81 0.25 5.07
N GLN A 97 -5.50 0.38 4.84
CA GLN A 97 -4.46 0.49 5.87
C GLN A 97 -3.54 1.70 5.61
N PRO A 98 -3.99 2.93 5.88
CA PRO A 98 -3.18 4.14 5.69
C PRO A 98 -1.90 4.16 6.55
N ALA A 99 -1.90 3.44 7.67
CA ALA A 99 -0.79 3.34 8.60
C ALA A 99 0.51 2.79 7.96
N ILE A 100 0.40 2.02 6.87
CA ILE A 100 1.58 1.51 6.13
C ILE A 100 2.48 2.66 5.64
N PHE A 101 1.90 3.83 5.37
CA PHE A 101 2.61 5.04 4.93
C PHE A 101 2.78 6.09 6.06
N GLY A 102 2.49 5.72 7.31
CA GLY A 102 2.58 6.63 8.46
C GLY A 102 1.49 7.70 8.49
N SER A 103 0.35 7.47 7.84
CA SER A 103 -0.82 8.34 7.93
C SER A 103 -1.70 7.91 9.11
N ASP A 104 -1.98 8.82 10.02
CA ASP A 104 -2.87 8.61 11.18
C ASP A 104 -4.38 8.69 10.83
N ARG A 105 -4.72 8.69 9.54
CA ARG A 105 -6.10 8.71 9.07
C ARG A 105 -6.71 7.31 9.11
N ALA A 106 -8.01 7.26 9.39
CA ALA A 106 -8.78 6.03 9.35
C ALA A 106 -8.82 5.43 7.93
N GLY A 107 -8.82 4.11 7.85
CA GLY A 107 -9.05 3.39 6.61
C GLY A 107 -10.47 3.60 6.08
N LEU A 108 -10.72 3.17 4.84
CA LEU A 108 -12.03 3.25 4.21
C LEU A 108 -13.12 2.55 5.03
N ILE A 109 -12.84 1.33 5.50
CA ILE A 109 -13.80 0.51 6.23
C ILE A 109 -14.09 1.08 7.62
N GLU A 110 -13.06 1.54 8.32
CA GLU A 110 -13.21 2.21 9.62
C GLU A 110 -14.05 3.48 9.49
N SER A 111 -13.84 4.25 8.41
CA SER A 111 -14.63 5.44 8.11
C SER A 111 -16.10 5.10 7.83
N ILE A 112 -16.36 4.01 7.09
CA ILE A 112 -17.73 3.52 6.85
C ILE A 112 -18.38 3.04 8.15
N GLU A 113 -17.65 2.31 8.99
CA GLU A 113 -18.16 1.85 10.29
C GLU A 113 -18.53 3.04 11.19
N TRP A 114 -17.66 4.05 11.25
CA TRP A 114 -17.92 5.29 11.98
C TRP A 114 -19.15 6.03 11.45
N LEU A 115 -19.32 6.10 10.13
CA LEU A 115 -20.50 6.68 9.50
C LEU A 115 -21.77 5.89 9.88
N LEU A 116 -21.74 4.56 9.77
CA LEU A 116 -22.89 3.69 10.09
C LEU A 116 -23.33 3.84 11.54
N LYS A 117 -22.41 4.05 12.49
CA LYS A 117 -22.73 4.31 13.90
C LYS A 117 -23.59 5.57 14.12
N SER A 118 -23.60 6.50 13.16
CA SER A 118 -24.43 7.70 13.22
C SER A 118 -25.90 7.46 12.85
N TYR A 119 -26.23 6.26 12.33
CA TYR A 119 -27.57 5.90 11.90
C TYR A 119 -28.20 4.83 12.81
N PRO A 120 -29.54 4.79 12.95
CA PRO A 120 -30.25 3.69 13.61
C PRO A 120 -30.04 2.35 12.90
N SER A 121 -30.14 1.23 13.62
CA SER A 121 -29.86 -0.12 13.10
C SER A 121 -30.63 -0.47 11.82
N GLU A 122 -31.91 -0.12 11.73
CA GLU A 122 -32.73 -0.38 10.54
C GLU A 122 -32.19 0.34 9.28
N GLN A 123 -31.69 1.56 9.45
CA GLN A 123 -31.11 2.31 8.34
C GLN A 123 -29.73 1.78 7.96
N GLN A 124 -28.93 1.34 8.93
CA GLN A 124 -27.63 0.72 8.67
C GLN A 124 -27.78 -0.51 7.76
N GLU A 125 -28.78 -1.36 7.99
CA GLU A 125 -29.06 -2.52 7.13
C GLU A 125 -29.40 -2.11 5.70
N LYS A 126 -30.31 -1.15 5.53
CA LYS A 126 -30.69 -0.65 4.19
C LYS A 126 -29.52 -0.03 3.43
N LEU A 127 -28.63 0.67 4.13
CA LEU A 127 -27.41 1.25 3.55
C LEU A 127 -26.43 0.15 3.10
N CYS A 128 -26.21 -0.87 3.93
CA CYS A 128 -25.32 -1.99 3.60
C CYS A 128 -25.87 -2.89 2.48
N GLN A 129 -27.19 -2.94 2.29
CA GLN A 129 -27.83 -3.62 1.16
C GLN A 129 -27.65 -2.89 -0.18
N ASN A 130 -27.28 -1.61 -0.17
CA ASN A 130 -27.24 -0.79 -1.38
C ASN A 130 -25.94 0.01 -1.44
N VAL A 131 -24.81 -0.71 -1.47
CA VAL A 131 -23.50 -0.07 -1.62
C VAL A 131 -23.14 -0.03 -3.10
N HIS A 132 -22.91 1.18 -3.61
CA HIS A 132 -22.47 1.39 -4.98
C HIS A 132 -21.08 2.04 -4.99
N VAL A 133 -20.13 1.42 -5.70
CA VAL A 133 -18.74 1.87 -5.79
C VAL A 133 -18.55 2.59 -7.12
N CYS A 134 -18.16 3.87 -7.05
CA CYS A 134 -17.99 4.74 -8.19
C CYS A 134 -16.68 5.55 -8.12
N GLY A 135 -16.32 6.24 -9.20
CA GLY A 135 -15.07 7.01 -9.34
C GLY A 135 -13.91 6.19 -9.91
N GLY A 136 -12.76 6.83 -10.11
CA GLY A 136 -11.61 6.21 -10.80
C GLY A 136 -11.07 4.95 -10.10
N LEU A 137 -10.96 4.98 -8.76
CA LEU A 137 -10.46 3.84 -7.99
C LEU A 137 -11.39 2.63 -8.00
N ALA A 138 -12.67 2.81 -8.32
CA ALA A 138 -13.61 1.72 -8.46
C ALA A 138 -13.27 0.76 -9.62
N GLY A 139 -12.41 1.18 -10.55
CA GLY A 139 -11.84 0.34 -11.60
C GLY A 139 -10.75 -0.64 -11.12
N LEU A 140 -10.32 -0.56 -9.86
CA LEU A 140 -9.37 -1.51 -9.28
C LEU A 140 -9.99 -2.91 -9.21
N SER A 141 -9.28 -3.88 -9.79
CA SER A 141 -9.70 -5.29 -9.75
C SER A 141 -9.84 -5.78 -8.30
N GLY A 142 -10.96 -6.43 -8.00
CA GLY A 142 -11.24 -6.98 -6.67
C GLY A 142 -11.62 -5.97 -5.59
N LEU A 143 -11.70 -4.66 -5.89
CA LEU A 143 -12.03 -3.66 -4.86
C LEU A 143 -13.44 -3.86 -4.27
N ALA A 144 -14.45 -4.08 -5.11
CA ALA A 144 -15.82 -4.31 -4.66
C ALA A 144 -15.92 -5.56 -3.78
N GLU A 145 -15.24 -6.64 -4.16
CA GLU A 145 -15.21 -7.88 -3.39
C GLU A 145 -14.48 -7.70 -2.05
N ARG A 146 -13.38 -6.93 -2.05
CA ARG A 146 -12.70 -6.54 -0.81
C ARG A 146 -13.63 -5.76 0.11
N ILE A 147 -14.30 -4.72 -0.40
CA ILE A 147 -15.25 -3.92 0.39
C ILE A 147 -16.37 -4.81 0.95
N ARG A 148 -16.96 -5.67 0.12
CA ARG A 148 -18.02 -6.61 0.52
C ARG A 148 -17.57 -7.50 1.68
N ARG A 149 -16.38 -8.09 1.57
CA ARG A 149 -15.81 -8.96 2.61
C ARG A 149 -15.59 -8.21 3.93
N GLU A 150 -15.02 -7.01 3.88
CA GLU A 150 -14.77 -6.19 5.06
C GLU A 150 -16.08 -5.74 5.72
N LEU A 151 -17.09 -5.36 4.93
CA LEU A 151 -18.42 -5.04 5.43
C LEU A 151 -19.04 -6.25 6.16
N ILE A 152 -18.89 -7.47 5.64
CA ILE A 152 -19.41 -8.67 6.32
C ILE A 152 -18.77 -8.83 7.71
N MET A 153 -17.48 -8.52 7.84
CA MET A 153 -16.76 -8.67 9.11
C MET A 153 -17.20 -7.67 10.18
N ILE A 154 -17.61 -6.46 9.81
CA ILE A 154 -18.04 -5.42 10.76
C ILE A 154 -19.55 -5.44 11.03
N ARG A 155 -20.32 -6.28 10.34
CA ARG A 155 -21.78 -6.36 10.49
C ARG A 155 -22.21 -7.60 11.27
N PRO A 156 -23.40 -7.57 11.91
CA PRO A 156 -23.97 -8.74 12.55
C PRO A 156 -24.09 -9.92 11.58
N VAL A 157 -23.93 -11.14 12.10
CA VAL A 157 -24.08 -12.37 11.31
C VAL A 157 -25.46 -12.42 10.67
N GLY A 158 -25.50 -12.71 9.36
CA GLY A 158 -26.74 -12.76 8.58
C GLY A 158 -27.15 -11.43 7.94
N ALA A 159 -26.38 -10.34 8.13
CA ALA A 159 -26.62 -9.09 7.43
C ALA A 159 -26.51 -9.27 5.91
N VAL A 160 -27.52 -8.80 5.18
CA VAL A 160 -27.52 -8.79 3.71
C VAL A 160 -26.67 -7.62 3.24
N ILE A 161 -25.57 -7.91 2.55
CA ILE A 161 -24.65 -6.91 2.01
C ILE A 161 -24.56 -7.10 0.51
N ASN A 162 -24.81 -6.02 -0.23
CA ASN A 162 -24.70 -6.01 -1.68
C ASN A 162 -23.87 -4.80 -2.11
N VAL A 163 -22.76 -5.10 -2.78
CA VAL A 163 -21.79 -4.13 -3.27
C VAL A 163 -21.73 -4.27 -4.78
N THR A 164 -22.10 -3.19 -5.47
CA THR A 164 -22.09 -3.13 -6.93
C THR A 164 -21.12 -2.07 -7.40
N THR A 165 -20.50 -2.30 -8.56
CA THR A 165 -19.61 -1.32 -9.20
C THR A 165 -20.33 -0.74 -10.41
N ALA A 166 -20.15 0.56 -10.67
CA ALA A 166 -20.64 1.19 -11.89
C ALA A 166 -20.07 0.50 -13.14
N SER A 167 -20.87 0.38 -14.21
CA SER A 167 -20.38 -0.19 -15.48
C SER A 167 -19.23 0.61 -16.09
N ASN A 168 -19.27 1.94 -15.93
CA ASN A 168 -18.16 2.82 -16.26
C ASN A 168 -17.86 3.76 -15.08
N PRO A 169 -16.97 3.35 -14.16
CA PRO A 169 -16.78 4.08 -12.91
C PRO A 169 -16.19 5.47 -13.08
N LEU A 170 -15.36 5.67 -14.11
CA LEU A 170 -14.71 6.96 -14.39
C LEU A 170 -15.73 8.04 -14.76
N TYR A 171 -16.75 7.69 -15.55
CA TYR A 171 -17.77 8.64 -16.03
C TYR A 171 -19.09 8.58 -15.25
N SER A 172 -19.20 7.70 -14.25
CA SER A 172 -20.43 7.48 -13.48
C SER A 172 -21.06 8.76 -12.94
N ALA A 173 -20.27 9.66 -12.35
CA ALA A 173 -20.75 10.94 -11.83
C ALA A 173 -21.31 11.86 -12.94
N TRP A 174 -20.60 11.97 -14.06
CA TRP A 174 -21.05 12.77 -15.20
C TRP A 174 -22.30 12.19 -15.85
N GLN A 175 -22.36 10.87 -16.00
CA GLN A 175 -23.53 10.17 -16.53
C GLN A 175 -24.75 10.40 -15.65
N GLY A 176 -24.60 10.33 -14.32
CA GLY A 176 -25.67 10.62 -13.37
C GLY A 176 -26.20 12.06 -13.49
N ALA A 177 -25.31 13.04 -13.60
CA ALA A 177 -25.69 14.44 -13.79
C ALA A 177 -26.44 14.65 -15.12
N ARG A 178 -25.91 14.11 -16.23
CA ARG A 178 -26.56 14.18 -17.55
C ARG A 178 -27.94 13.54 -17.52
N GLU A 179 -28.04 12.34 -16.97
CA GLU A 179 -29.32 11.62 -16.88
C GLU A 179 -30.34 12.41 -16.06
N TRP A 180 -29.93 13.01 -14.93
CA TRP A 180 -30.80 13.86 -14.14
C TRP A 180 -31.28 15.11 -14.90
N THR A 181 -30.40 15.81 -15.62
CA THR A 181 -30.81 16.99 -16.43
C THR A 181 -31.85 16.67 -17.50
N VAL A 182 -31.85 15.43 -18.02
CA VAL A 182 -32.79 15.00 -19.06
C VAL A 182 -34.10 14.48 -18.45
N ARG A 183 -34.04 13.81 -17.29
CA ARG A 183 -35.22 13.23 -16.64
C ARG A 183 -36.04 14.25 -15.85
N GLU A 184 -35.38 15.18 -15.19
CA GLU A 184 -35.98 16.17 -14.29
C GLU A 184 -35.79 17.59 -14.87
N GLU A 185 -36.18 17.78 -16.14
CA GLU A 185 -35.94 19.03 -16.89
C GLU A 185 -36.54 20.27 -16.19
N ASP A 186 -37.76 20.16 -15.66
CA ASP A 186 -38.43 21.25 -14.93
C ASP A 186 -37.69 21.63 -13.64
N GLU A 187 -37.28 20.63 -12.85
CA GLU A 187 -36.50 20.85 -11.62
C GLU A 187 -35.14 21.46 -11.98
N PHE A 188 -34.48 20.95 -13.01
CA PHE A 188 -33.20 21.47 -13.50
C PHE A 188 -33.28 22.94 -13.87
N HIS A 189 -34.26 23.35 -14.68
CA HIS A 189 -34.43 24.76 -15.06
C HIS A 189 -34.72 25.65 -13.85
N SER A 190 -35.48 25.16 -12.88
CA SER A 190 -35.75 25.91 -11.64
C SER A 190 -34.49 26.13 -10.78
N LEU A 191 -33.48 25.27 -10.91
CA LEU A 191 -32.22 25.29 -10.15
C LEU A 191 -31.08 26.06 -10.83
N LEU A 192 -31.26 26.50 -12.07
CA LEU A 192 -30.27 27.34 -12.77
C LEU A 192 -30.22 28.75 -12.19
N LEU A 193 -29.02 29.30 -12.02
CA LEU A 193 -28.82 30.69 -11.59
C LEU A 193 -28.60 31.57 -12.82
N SER A 194 -29.47 32.57 -13.01
CA SER A 194 -29.30 33.54 -14.09
C SER A 194 -28.17 34.53 -13.76
N LYS A 195 -27.66 35.21 -14.79
CA LYS A 195 -26.64 36.25 -14.62
C LYS A 195 -27.22 37.43 -13.82
N GLU A 196 -28.47 37.79 -14.09
CA GLU A 196 -29.19 38.86 -13.40
C GLU A 196 -29.34 38.54 -11.91
N ASP A 197 -29.79 37.32 -11.56
CA ASP A 197 -29.93 36.87 -10.17
C ASP A 197 -28.60 36.93 -9.42
N PHE A 198 -27.50 36.56 -10.08
CA PHE A 198 -26.16 36.61 -9.51
C PHE A 198 -25.69 38.05 -9.27
N MET A 199 -25.96 38.97 -10.20
CA MET A 199 -25.57 40.38 -10.07
C MET A 199 -26.35 41.10 -8.96
N GLU A 200 -27.62 40.73 -8.74
CA GLU A 200 -28.46 41.33 -7.71
C GLU A 200 -28.16 40.80 -6.30
N ARG A 201 -27.96 39.48 -6.16
CA ARG A 201 -27.89 38.80 -4.85
C ARG A 201 -26.50 38.30 -4.48
N GLY A 202 -25.55 38.32 -5.42
CA GLY A 202 -24.15 37.98 -5.20
C GLY A 202 -23.90 36.49 -4.92
N LEU A 203 -22.74 36.22 -4.33
CA LEU A 203 -22.21 34.87 -4.09
C LEU A 203 -23.01 34.06 -3.07
N ASP A 204 -23.77 34.72 -2.20
CA ASP A 204 -24.49 34.06 -1.10
C ASP A 204 -25.83 33.45 -1.55
N ASN A 205 -26.26 33.71 -2.79
CA ASN A 205 -27.52 33.22 -3.35
C ASN A 205 -27.32 31.96 -4.22
N LEU A 206 -26.95 30.85 -3.58
CA LEU A 206 -26.91 29.53 -4.21
C LEU A 206 -28.26 28.83 -4.02
N LYS A 207 -28.81 28.26 -5.10
CA LYS A 207 -30.04 27.49 -5.04
C LYS A 207 -29.80 26.16 -4.32
N GLU A 208 -30.63 25.87 -3.33
CA GLU A 208 -30.56 24.61 -2.59
C GLU A 208 -31.19 23.48 -3.41
N HIS A 209 -30.50 22.35 -3.45
CA HIS A 209 -30.99 21.13 -4.07
C HIS A 209 -30.75 19.95 -3.15
N ARG A 210 -31.58 18.90 -3.26
CA ARG A 210 -31.45 17.67 -2.45
C ARG A 210 -30.10 16.96 -2.58
N PHE A 211 -29.36 17.18 -3.68
CA PHE A 211 -28.01 16.64 -3.89
C PHE A 211 -26.90 17.69 -3.71
N SER A 212 -27.22 18.94 -3.37
CA SER A 212 -26.21 19.95 -3.08
C SER A 212 -25.77 19.91 -1.62
N ASN A 213 -24.65 20.58 -1.32
CA ASN A 213 -24.29 20.86 0.05
C ASN A 213 -25.36 21.74 0.73
N ILE A 214 -25.56 21.54 2.03
CA ILE A 214 -26.43 22.40 2.83
C ILE A 214 -25.67 23.69 3.13
N TYR A 215 -26.08 24.80 2.52
CA TYR A 215 -25.50 26.12 2.76
C TYR A 215 -26.20 26.77 3.95
N ARG A 216 -25.66 26.55 5.15
CA ARG A 216 -26.12 27.29 6.33
C ARG A 216 -25.59 28.73 6.24
N ILE A 217 -26.45 29.68 5.86
CA ILE A 217 -26.15 31.10 6.00
C ILE A 217 -25.86 31.34 7.48
N ARG A 218 -24.60 31.64 7.83
CA ARG A 218 -24.25 32.16 9.14
C ARG A 218 -24.91 33.53 9.25
N ASN A 219 -26.10 33.59 9.86
CA ASN A 219 -26.65 34.85 10.31
C ASN A 219 -25.60 35.47 11.24
N LYS A 220 -24.95 36.55 10.80
CA LYS A 220 -24.08 37.35 11.64
C LYS A 220 -24.96 37.95 12.73
N SER A 221 -24.71 37.54 13.98
CA SER A 221 -25.18 38.20 15.20
C SER A 221 -24.65 39.62 15.29
#